data_AF-A0A2D6M1G9-F1
#
_entry.id   AF-A0A2D6M1G9-F1
#
_cell.length_a   1.000
_cell.length_b   1.000
_cell.length_c   1.000
_cell.angle_alpha   90.00
_cell.angle_beta   90.00
_cell.angle_gamma   90.00
#
_symmetry.space_group_name_H-M   'P 1'
#
loop_
_entity.id
_entity.type
_entity.pdbx_description
1 polymer ?
#
loop_
_entity_poly.entity_id
_entity_poly.type
_entity_poly.pdbx_seq_one_letter_code
_entity_poly.pdbx_strand_id
1 'polypeptide(L)' 'MYKCGKCGEKFESLPDGIVRCPQCAYKVLYKLRDPLAKEVKAR' A
#
# COMPACT_ATOMS: atom_id res chain seq x y z
N MET A 1 -3.87 1.53 3.04
CA MET A 1 -3.32 0.18 2.80
C MET A 1 -2.06 0.27 1.94
N TYR A 2 -1.05 -0.53 2.24
CA TYR A 2 0.17 -0.65 1.45
C TYR A 2 0.13 -1.97 0.67
N LYS A 3 0.78 -1.99 -0.50
CA LYS A 3 0.92 -3.16 -1.36
C LYS A 3 2.39 -3.42 -1.63
N CYS A 4 2.87 -4.65 -1.44
CA CYS A 4 4.22 -5.00 -1.84
C CYS A 4 4.36 -5.02 -3.37
N GLY A 5 5.45 -4.42 -3.89
CA GLY A 5 5.73 -4.41 -5.33
C GLY A 5 6.07 -5.79 -5.92
N LYS A 6 6.52 -6.74 -5.10
CA LYS A 6 6.98 -8.06 -5.56
C LYS A 6 5.94 -9.17 -5.36
N CYS A 7 5.45 -9.36 -4.14
CA CYS A 7 4.45 -10.40 -3.85
C CYS A 7 2.99 -9.92 -4.04
N GLY A 8 2.77 -8.60 -4.12
CA GLY A 8 1.43 -8.05 -4.30
C GLY A 8 0.54 -8.09 -3.06
N GLU A 9 1.05 -8.57 -1.91
CA GLU A 9 0.32 -8.57 -0.64
C GLU A 9 -0.09 -7.17 -0.21
N LYS A 10 -1.25 -7.10 0.44
CA LYS A 10 -1.81 -5.88 1.00
C LYS A 10 -1.72 -5.94 2.52
N PHE A 11 -1.18 -4.91 3.15
CA PHE A 11 -1.09 -4.79 4.60
C PHE A 11 -1.40 -3.36 5.03
N GLU A 12 -2.02 -3.21 6.19
CA GLU A 12 -2.50 -1.91 6.67
C GLU A 12 -1.42 -1.11 7.39
N SER A 13 -0.51 -1.80 8.05
CA SER A 13 0.48 -1.21 8.96
C SER A 13 1.86 -1.81 8.70
N LEU A 14 2.89 -0.98 8.72
CA LEU A 14 4.27 -1.46 8.87
C LEU A 14 4.71 -1.21 10.31
N PRO A 15 5.53 -2.10 10.91
CA PRO A 15 6.19 -1.80 12.17
C PRO A 15 7.15 -0.60 11.99
N ASP A 16 7.14 0.30 12.97
CA ASP A 16 7.91 1.56 12.95
C ASP A 16 9.40 1.30 12.63
N GLY A 17 9.87 1.91 11.54
CA GLY A 17 11.26 1.83 11.10
C GLY A 17 11.63 0.69 10.15
N ILE A 18 10.75 -0.28 9.89
CA ILE A 18 11.03 -1.42 8.99
C ILE A 18 10.15 -1.34 7.74
N VAL A 19 10.70 -0.75 6.67
CA VAL A 19 10.08 -0.73 5.34
C VAL A 19 10.37 -2.04 4.60
N ARG A 20 9.93 -3.17 5.14
CA ARG A 20 10.05 -4.49 4.50
C ARG A 20 8.72 -5.22 4.50
N CYS A 21 8.40 -5.86 3.39
CA CYS A 21 7.22 -6.72 3.30
C CYS A 21 7.39 -7.96 4.21
N PRO A 22 6.37 -8.33 5.01
CA PRO A 22 6.45 -9.44 5.95
C PRO A 22 6.66 -10.82 5.31
N GLN A 23 6.15 -11.10 4.10
CA GLN A 23 6.42 -12.41 3.48
C GLN A 23 7.70 -12.46 2.64
N CYS A 24 8.05 -11.39 1.92
CA CYS A 24 9.11 -11.46 0.91
C CYS A 24 10.34 -10.61 1.21
N ALA A 25 10.38 -9.93 2.37
CA ALA A 25 11.44 -9.02 2.81
C ALA A 25 11.78 -7.89 1.81
N TYR A 26 10.93 -7.68 0.80
CA TYR A 26 11.14 -6.69 -0.24
C TYR A 26 10.91 -5.28 0.30
N LYS A 27 11.75 -4.33 -0.13
CA LYS A 27 11.84 -2.99 0.46
C LYS A 27 10.93 -1.95 -0.21
N VAL A 28 10.33 -2.28 -1.36
CA VAL A 28 9.49 -1.34 -2.13
C VAL A 28 8.01 -1.67 -1.93
N LEU A 29 7.28 -0.68 -1.44
CA LEU A 29 5.85 -0.78 -1.11
C LEU A 29 5.10 0.39 -1.75
N TYR A 30 3.93 0.10 -2.31
CA TYR A 30 3.05 1.08 -2.95
C TYR A 30 1.89 1.41 -2.02
N LYS A 31 1.55 2.69 -1.85
CA LYS A 31 0.32 3.07 -1.17
C LYS A 31 -0.87 2.78 -2.09
N LEU A 32 -1.82 1.97 -1.63
CA LEU A 32 -3.07 1.76 -2.33
C LEU A 32 -3.89 3.04 -2.30
N ARG A 33 -4.57 3.30 -3.41
CA ARG A 33 -5.47 4.44 -3.57
C ARG A 33 -6.67 4.24 -2.66
N ASP A 34 -7.03 5.27 -1.90
CA ASP A 34 -8.26 5.29 -1.14
C ASP A 34 -9.48 5.18 -2.09
N PRO A 35 -10.57 4.51 -1.66
CA PRO A 35 -11.71 4.21 -2.52
C PRO A 35 -12.43 5.48 -3.02
N LEU A 36 -12.33 6.59 -2.29
CA LEU A 36 -12.87 7.88 -2.71
C LEU A 36 -11.74 8.91 -2.74
N ALA A 37 -11.31 9.29 -3.94
CA ALA A 37 -10.29 10.35 -4.08
C ALA A 37 -10.91 11.75 -3.98
N LYS A 38 -12.06 11.97 -4.62
CA LYS A 38 -12.86 13.19 -4.59
C LYS A 38 -14.16 12.94 -5.37
N GLU A 39 -15.29 13.43 -4.88
CA GLU A 39 -16.52 13.44 -5.66
C GLU A 39 -16.46 14.60 -6.66
N VAL A 40 -16.46 14.27 -7.95
CA VAL A 40 -16.51 15.25 -9.03
C VAL A 40 -17.87 15.10 -9.69
N LYS A 41 -18.69 16.16 -9.67
CA LYS A 41 -19.95 16.16 -10.44
C LYS A 41 -19.59 16.12 -11.93
N ALA A 42 -19.94 15.03 -12.59
CA ALA A 42 -20.04 15.04 -14.04
C ALA A 42 -21.13 16.06 -14.41
N ARG A 43 -20.82 16.92 -15.38
CA ARG A 43 -21.56 18.13 -15.72
C ARG A 43 -23.04 17.87 -16.02
#